data_AF-A0A936MPR6-F1
#
_entry.id   AF-A0A936MPR6-F1
#
_cell.length_a   1.000
_cell.length_b   1.000
_cell.length_c   1.000
_cell.angle_alpha   90.00
_cell.angle_beta   90.00
_cell.angle_gamma   90.00
#
_symmetry.space_group_name_H-M   'P 1'
#
loop_
_entity.id
_entity.type
_entity.pdbx_description
1 polymer ?
#
loop_
_entity_poly.entity_id
_entity_poly.type
_entity_poly.pdbx_seq_one_letter_code
_entity_poly.pdbx_strand_id
1 'polypeptide(L)'
;MPVQIDAVLRQQDALALPVTIRDLGFGGAGLDIADPTLRPSTQATSSSFELTCDMPVVLELVAPVLWDPLLLPGKIAWSRHNAAGTRQLRAGIRFEPLAATTLLSLFDVLSSH
;
A
#
# COMPACT_ATOMS: atom_id res chain seq x y z
N MET A 1 -14.37 7.91 -8.11
CA MET A 1 -14.63 8.00 -6.66
C MET A 1 -13.36 7.51 -5.97
N PRO A 2 -12.81 8.22 -4.97
CA PRO A 2 -11.66 7.69 -4.23
C PRO A 2 -12.10 6.45 -3.47
N VAL A 3 -11.39 5.35 -3.67
CA VAL A 3 -11.68 4.05 -3.05
C VAL A 3 -10.83 3.97 -1.79
N GLN A 4 -11.42 3.72 -0.63
CA GLN A 4 -10.68 3.51 0.63
C GLN A 4 -10.71 2.03 0.98
N ILE A 5 -9.57 1.35 0.75
CA ILE A 5 -9.42 -0.07 1.10
C ILE A 5 -8.22 -0.21 2.02
N ASP A 6 -8.42 -0.90 3.15
CA ASP A 6 -7.33 -1.26 4.04
C ASP A 6 -6.48 -2.36 3.41
N ALA A 7 -5.18 -2.15 3.41
CA ALA A 7 -4.20 -3.05 2.84
C ALA A 7 -2.94 -3.09 3.68
N VAL A 8 -2.07 -4.04 3.38
CA VAL A 8 -0.79 -4.20 4.05
C VAL A 8 0.32 -4.07 3.02
N LEU A 9 1.21 -3.11 3.22
CA LEU A 9 2.41 -2.97 2.41
C LEU A 9 3.54 -3.79 3.04
N ARG A 10 4.07 -4.75 2.30
CA ARG A 10 5.22 -5.56 2.72
C ARG A 10 6.44 -5.15 1.91
N GLN A 11 7.49 -4.76 2.61
CA GLN A 11 8.81 -4.58 2.03
C GLN A 11 9.61 -5.86 2.24
N GLN A 12 10.49 -6.17 1.28
CA GLN A 12 11.25 -7.43 1.25
C GLN A 12 12.08 -7.70 2.52
N ASP A 13 12.46 -6.66 3.27
CA ASP A 13 13.33 -6.73 4.45
C ASP A 13 12.79 -5.93 5.66
N ALA A 14 11.54 -5.45 5.59
CA ALA A 14 10.96 -4.62 6.64
C ALA A 14 9.60 -5.12 7.12
N LEU A 15 9.15 -4.53 8.23
CA LEU A 15 7.87 -4.83 8.86
C LEU A 15 6.70 -4.56 7.90
N ALA A 16 5.68 -5.40 7.98
CA ALA A 16 4.41 -5.18 7.31
C ALA A 16 3.75 -3.89 7.84
N LEU A 17 3.35 -3.00 6.94
CA LEU A 17 2.77 -1.70 7.29
C LEU A 17 1.30 -1.63 6.89
N PRO A 18 0.41 -1.25 7.81
CA PRO A 18 -0.96 -0.96 7.45
C PRO A 18 -1.00 0.31 6.60
N VAL A 19 -1.64 0.23 5.45
CA VAL A 19 -1.80 1.33 4.50
C VAL A 19 -3.26 1.39 4.06
N THR A 20 -3.72 2.60 3.74
CA THR A 20 -5.03 2.78 3.11
C THR A 20 -4.80 3.07 1.64
N ILE A 21 -5.32 2.22 0.77
CA ILE A 21 -5.35 2.47 -0.66
C ILE A 21 -6.39 3.56 -0.90
N ARG A 22 -6.00 4.60 -1.64
CA ARG A 22 -6.85 5.73 -2.02
C ARG A 22 -7.33 5.65 -3.47
N ASP A 23 -6.43 5.19 -4.34
CA ASP A 23 -6.66 5.03 -5.75
C ASP A 23 -6.04 3.68 -6.17
N LEU A 24 -6.82 2.85 -6.86
CA LEU A 24 -6.39 1.53 -7.33
C LEU A 24 -6.65 1.41 -8.83
N GLY A 25 -5.69 0.85 -9.56
CA GLY A 25 -5.84 0.52 -10.97
C GLY A 25 -4.94 -0.63 -11.38
N PHE A 26 -5.06 -1.10 -12.63
CA PHE A 26 -4.32 -2.25 -13.11
C PHE A 26 -2.80 -2.04 -13.18
N GLY A 27 -2.35 -0.79 -13.27
CA GLY A 27 -0.92 -0.45 -13.34
C GLY A 27 -0.30 -0.05 -12.01
N GLY A 28 -1.09 0.16 -10.96
CA GLY A 28 -0.59 0.67 -9.70
C GLY A 28 -1.64 1.13 -8.70
N ALA A 29 -1.16 1.60 -7.55
CA ALA A 29 -1.99 2.11 -6.47
C ALA A 29 -1.40 3.36 -5.82
N GLY A 30 -2.26 4.28 -5.42
CA GLY A 30 -1.93 5.40 -4.54
C GLY A 30 -2.28 5.03 -3.10
N LEU A 31 -1.32 5.20 -2.19
CA LEU A 31 -1.42 4.83 -0.79
C LEU A 31 -1.29 6.04 0.12
N ASP A 32 -2.12 6.06 1.16
CA ASP A 32 -1.94 6.86 2.36
C ASP A 32 -1.42 5.94 3.48
N ILE A 33 -0.25 6.29 4.03
CA ILE A 33 0.42 5.53 5.10
C ILE A 33 0.30 6.36 6.37
N ALA A 34 -0.39 5.78 7.36
CA ALA A 34 -0.45 6.36 8.69
C ALA A 34 0.93 6.25 9.34
N ASP A 35 1.50 7.37 9.77
CA ASP A 35 2.80 7.39 10.43
C ASP A 35 2.75 6.56 11.73
N PRO A 36 3.55 5.47 11.84
CA PRO A 36 3.55 4.61 13.02
C PRO A 36 4.03 5.32 14.29
N THR A 37 4.63 6.52 14.17
CA THR A 37 5.04 7.34 15.32
C THR A 37 3.87 8.01 16.07
N LEU A 38 2.63 7.92 15.54
CA LEU A 38 1.43 8.44 16.20
C LEU A 38 0.82 7.50 17.24
N ARG A 39 1.39 6.31 17.50
CA ARG A 39 1.01 5.51 18.68
C ARG A 39 1.67 6.09 19.93
N PRO A 40 0.91 6.62 20.92
CA PRO A 40 1.50 7.05 22.17
C PRO A 40 2.00 5.82 22.94
N SER A 41 3.29 5.83 23.27
CA SER A 41 3.91 5.07 24.37
C SER A 41 3.69 3.55 24.42
N THR A 42 4.61 2.78 23.86
CA THR A 42 5.52 1.88 24.60
C THR A 42 6.34 1.07 23.60
N GLN A 43 7.66 1.09 23.79
CA GLN A 43 8.69 0.45 22.96
C GLN A 43 9.07 1.20 21.68
N ALA A 44 10.15 1.95 21.86
CA ALA A 44 10.97 2.53 20.81
C ALA A 44 11.60 1.42 19.95
N THR A 45 11.12 1.33 18.72
CA THR A 45 11.97 1.11 17.54
C THR A 45 11.45 2.05 16.47
N SER A 46 11.87 3.31 16.58
CA SER A 46 11.66 4.34 15.56
C SER A 46 12.55 4.02 14.36
N SER A 47 12.21 2.98 13.60
CA SER A 47 12.72 2.87 12.23
C SER A 47 11.96 3.90 11.41
N SER A 48 12.61 5.02 11.10
CA SER A 48 12.14 5.94 10.08
C SER A 48 11.86 5.13 8.82
N PHE A 49 10.58 4.91 8.51
CA PHE A 49 10.21 4.10 7.37
C PHE A 49 10.42 4.92 6.11
N GLU A 50 11.57 4.72 5.47
CA GLU A 50 11.96 5.47 4.29
C GLU A 50 11.55 4.70 3.03
N LEU A 51 10.53 5.22 2.33
CA LEU A 51 10.14 4.71 1.02
C LEU A 51 10.95 5.42 -0.05
N THR A 52 11.94 4.71 -0.60
CA THR A 52 12.72 5.19 -1.75
C THR A 52 12.05 4.76 -3.06
N CYS A 53 12.16 5.57 -4.11
CA CYS A 53 11.73 5.19 -5.44
C CYS A 53 12.43 3.91 -5.93
N ASP A 54 11.75 3.14 -6.79
CA ASP A 54 12.13 1.84 -7.33
C ASP A 54 12.37 0.73 -6.30
N MET A 55 12.08 0.98 -5.02
CA MET A 55 12.15 -0.04 -3.99
C MET A 55 11.09 -1.12 -4.22
N PRO A 56 11.45 -2.42 -4.23
CA PRO A 56 10.51 -3.51 -4.41
C PRO A 56 9.61 -3.67 -3.18
N VAL A 57 8.32 -3.77 -3.42
CA VAL A 57 7.28 -3.91 -2.40
C VAL A 57 6.19 -4.88 -2.89
N VAL A 58 5.49 -5.49 -1.95
CA VAL A 58 4.30 -6.29 -2.23
C VAL A 58 3.13 -5.64 -1.48
N LEU A 59 2.12 -5.21 -2.23
CA LEU A 59 0.87 -4.75 -1.66
C LEU A 59 -0.05 -5.95 -1.46
N GLU A 60 -0.37 -6.25 -0.22
CA GLU A 60 -1.31 -7.29 0.17
C GLU A 60 -2.67 -6.65 0.41
N LEU A 61 -3.61 -6.95 -0.48
CA LEU A 61 -4.96 -6.41 -0.45
C LEU A 61 -5.91 -7.45 0.18
N VAL A 62 -6.59 -7.05 1.24
CA VAL A 62 -7.66 -7.84 1.86
C VAL A 62 -8.98 -7.18 1.51
N ALA A 63 -9.81 -7.85 0.72
CA ALA A 63 -11.14 -7.37 0.36
C ALA A 63 -12.19 -8.45 0.67
N PRO A 64 -13.43 -8.07 1.08
CA PRO A 64 -14.48 -9.04 1.42
C PRO A 64 -14.85 -9.99 0.28
N VAL A 65 -14.65 -9.56 -0.97
CA VAL A 65 -14.92 -10.36 -2.18
C VAL A 65 -13.84 -11.39 -2.47
N LEU A 66 -12.69 -11.33 -1.78
CA LEU A 66 -11.57 -12.24 -1.95
C LEU A 66 -11.59 -13.32 -0.86
N TRP A 67 -11.35 -14.57 -1.27
CA TRP A 67 -11.19 -15.71 -0.37
C TRP A 67 -9.77 -15.81 0.22
N ASP A 68 -8.79 -15.20 -0.45
CA ASP A 68 -7.37 -15.15 -0.07
C ASP A 68 -6.83 -13.73 -0.37
N PRO A 69 -5.90 -13.16 0.43
CA PRO A 69 -5.35 -11.84 0.16
C PRO A 69 -4.71 -11.76 -1.22
N LEU A 70 -5.02 -10.70 -1.97
CA LEU A 70 -4.45 -10.47 -3.28
C LEU A 70 -3.08 -9.82 -3.14
N LEU A 71 -2.04 -10.56 -3.50
CA LEU A 71 -0.65 -10.07 -3.49
C LEU A 71 -0.32 -9.39 -4.82
N LEU A 72 0.03 -8.11 -4.73
CA LEU A 72 0.36 -7.25 -5.87
C LEU A 72 1.82 -6.82 -5.76
N PRO A 73 2.76 -7.54 -6.40
CA PRO A 73 4.16 -7.14 -6.45
C PRO A 73 4.31 -5.86 -7.27
N GLY A 74 5.18 -4.97 -6.80
CA GLY A 74 5.38 -3.67 -7.40
C GLY A 74 6.62 -2.96 -6.91
N LYS A 75 6.79 -1.73 -7.36
CA LYS A 75 7.86 -0.83 -6.94
C LYS A 75 7.29 0.52 -6.58
N ILE A 76 7.91 1.19 -5.61
CA ILE A 76 7.56 2.57 -5.27
C ILE A 76 7.87 3.47 -6.47
N ALA A 77 6.84 4.08 -7.05
CA ALA A 77 6.97 5.03 -8.14
C ALA A 77 7.29 6.44 -7.62
N TRP A 78 6.76 6.80 -6.46
CA TRP A 78 7.02 8.06 -5.78
C TRP A 78 6.67 7.95 -4.30
N SER A 79 7.30 8.77 -3.46
CA SER A 79 6.93 8.98 -2.07
C SER A 79 6.92 10.47 -1.76
N ARG A 80 5.97 10.93 -0.94
CA ARG A 80 5.84 12.32 -0.54
C ARG A 80 5.37 12.39 0.92
N HIS A 81 6.15 13.08 1.74
CA HIS A 81 5.72 13.50 3.06
C HIS A 81 4.79 14.70 2.92
N ASN A 82 3.63 14.67 3.56
CA ASN A 82 2.73 15.83 3.56
C ASN A 82 3.30 16.92 4.51
N ALA A 83 3.52 18.12 3.98
CA ALA A 83 4.18 19.21 4.72
C ALA A 83 3.25 19.99 5.67
N ALA A 84 1.93 19.73 5.62
CA ALA A 84 0.93 20.53 6.33
C ALA A 84 0.34 19.77 7.54
N GLY A 85 1.02 19.84 8.70
CA GLY A 85 0.47 19.52 10.04
C GLY A 85 0.00 18.08 10.30
N THR A 86 -0.12 17.26 9.25
CA THR A 86 -0.52 15.87 9.26
C THR A 86 0.70 15.07 8.84
N ARG A 87 1.30 14.34 9.78
CA ARG A 87 2.39 13.40 9.48
C ARG A 87 1.81 12.19 8.75
N GLN A 88 1.42 12.39 7.49
CA GLN A 88 0.97 11.33 6.60
C GLN A 88 1.99 11.20 5.47
N LEU A 89 2.48 9.98 5.29
CA LEU A 89 3.35 9.61 4.18
C LEU A 89 2.46 9.12 3.05
N ARG A 90 2.61 9.69 1.86
CA ARG A 90 1.96 9.22 0.65
C ARG A 90 2.95 8.49 -0.22
N ALA A 91 2.51 7.41 -0.84
CA ALA A 91 3.32 6.70 -1.81
C ALA A 91 2.48 6.20 -2.98
N GLY A 92 3.10 6.15 -4.16
CA GLY A 92 2.56 5.46 -5.32
C GLY A 92 3.33 4.18 -5.55
N ILE A 93 2.61 3.11 -5.88
CA ILE A 93 3.19 1.83 -6.31
C ILE A 93 2.87 1.64 -7.78
N ARG A 94 3.88 1.27 -8.57
CA ARG A 94 3.71 0.71 -9.91
C ARG A 94 3.78 -0.81 -9.80
N PHE A 95 2.75 -1.50 -10.28
CA PHE A 95 2.73 -2.96 -10.26
C PHE A 95 3.68 -3.54 -11.31
N GLU A 96 4.27 -4.68 -10.97
CA GLU A 96 4.95 -5.52 -11.94
C GLU A 96 3.93 -6.22 -12.85
N PRO A 97 4.34 -6.79 -14.00
CA PRO A 97 3.44 -7.54 -14.86
C PRO A 97 2.70 -8.64 -14.08
N LEU A 98 1.40 -8.44 -13.91
CA LEU A 98 0.54 -9.35 -13.14
C LEU A 98 0.10 -10.52 -14.01
N ALA A 99 -0.05 -11.70 -13.40
CA ALA A 99 -0.65 -12.85 -14.07
C ALA A 99 -2.14 -12.58 -14.37
N ALA A 100 -2.67 -13.26 -15.40
CA ALA A 100 -4.08 -13.10 -15.80
C ALA A 100 -5.07 -13.38 -14.67
N THR A 101 -4.76 -14.33 -13.79
CA THR A 101 -5.57 -14.66 -12.60
C THR A 101 -5.60 -13.51 -11.60
N THR A 102 -4.43 -12.91 -11.31
CA THR A 102 -4.30 -11.73 -10.43
C THR A 102 -5.05 -10.52 -10.99
N LEU A 103 -5.00 -10.32 -12.31
CA LEU A 103 -5.74 -9.25 -12.98
C LEU A 103 -7.26 -9.45 -12.88
N LEU A 104 -7.74 -10.69 -12.98
CA LEU A 104 -9.16 -10.99 -12.81
C LEU A 104 -9.61 -10.71 -11.37
N SER A 105 -8.85 -11.16 -10.37
CA SER A 105 -9.14 -10.84 -8.96
C SER A 105 -9.10 -9.34 -8.69
N LEU A 106 -8.17 -8.60 -9.31
CA LEU A 106 -8.10 -7.15 -9.21
C LEU A 106 -9.32 -6.48 -9.88
N PHE A 107 -9.79 -7.01 -11.01
CA PHE A 107 -11.02 -6.56 -11.67
C PHE A 107 -12.24 -6.78 -10.78
N ASP A 108 -12.35 -7.93 -10.11
CA ASP A 108 -13.46 -8.23 -9.19
C ASP A 108 -13.47 -7.25 -8.01
N VAL A 109 -12.31 -6.96 -7.43
CA VAL A 109 -12.15 -5.94 -6.38
C VAL A 109 -12.61 -4.57 -6.90
N LEU A 110 -12.09 -4.13 -8.05
CA LEU A 110 -12.40 -2.83 -8.63
C LEU A 110 -13.87 -2.69 -9.03
N SER A 111 -14.54 -3.79 -9.38
CA SER A 111 -15.97 -3.79 -9.75
C SER A 111 -16.90 -3.81 -8.53
N SER A 112 -16.36 -4.14 -7.36
CA SER A 112 -17.11 -4.23 -6.10
C SER A 112 -17.18 -2.91 -5.32
N HIS A 113 -16.45 -1.88 -5.77
CA HIS A 113 -16.31 -0.57 -5.12
C HIS A 113 -16.71 0.58 -6.05
#